data_AF-W9N7U9-F1
#
_entry.id   AF-W9N7U9-F1
#
_cell.length_a   1.000
_cell.length_b   1.000
_cell.length_c   1.000
_cell.angle_alpha   90.00
_cell.angle_beta   90.00
_cell.angle_gamma   90.00
#
_symmetry.space_group_name_H-M   'P 1'
#
loop_
_entity.id
_entity.type
_entity.pdbx_description
1 polymer ?
#
loop_
_entity_poly.entity_id
_entity_poly.type
_entity_poly.pdbx_seq_one_letter_code
_entity_poly.pdbx_strand_id
1 'polypeptide(L)'
;MAVVQTSEFQYYAGLDPFQRRLPYEPIVLEKPRDGHFDNLQSDFEAFRVLVNKLAQVCDNERGGDSVTAMTILEGTNGPEFVFAANRKDEEETRATARFVTNLLQLAGQNLQNLSSNALEKRVLRMILAFNMSRITEYKDKLDKALGLCLEDHERRQSEDEALKSELQKLREKCSFSVNNIREQEEIKCKSPSCRPLRDCERLINLIHNAQLAMTGIKKAVRTKARGSEFLRSGPWCELKHYLGRWHSYRQAANFIVCAAAAWPLLFQDFKITSLPSSTRISKPIVQSDLTAVAIVQHMEAFEKVKMPELMQDAEDLRRMGLDKAIQIQLLKRTFRPIVHEEVLIHHYVTKNGITRPNRFWRQWQYIGASKPTCRLCHYYFSSHSQSQIQVRPSHLNLYPNWRLPEISDEDDAEAREAHRELLKSIAEKVRNDAKRTLQQRTTKSKQHDSNTYSATPRYLVKRSESTNSDGPAYCEADRCSR
;
A
#
# COMPACT_ATOMS: atom_id res chain seq x y z
N MET A 1 0.33 -44.24 52.21
CA MET A 1 1.07 -43.26 51.39
C MET A 1 0.55 -43.35 49.96
N ALA A 2 0.33 -42.20 49.34
CA ALA A 2 -0.55 -41.99 48.21
C ALA A 2 0.00 -42.46 46.85
N VAL A 3 -0.90 -42.90 45.97
CA VAL A 3 -0.86 -42.55 44.54
C VAL A 3 -2.28 -42.12 44.16
N VAL A 4 -2.47 -40.80 44.11
CA VAL A 4 -3.62 -40.16 43.47
C VAL A 4 -3.39 -40.29 41.96
N GLN A 5 -4.15 -41.15 41.28
CA GLN A 5 -4.25 -41.11 39.82
C GLN A 5 -5.21 -39.99 39.44
N THR A 6 -4.66 -39.03 38.71
CA THR A 6 -5.31 -37.85 38.14
C THR A 6 -6.43 -38.24 37.18
N SER A 7 -7.62 -37.68 37.43
CA SER A 7 -8.75 -37.66 36.51
C SER A 7 -8.47 -36.72 35.34
N GLU A 8 -8.05 -37.25 34.20
CA GLU A 8 -8.18 -36.57 32.92
C GLU A 8 -9.19 -37.33 32.06
N PHE A 9 -10.04 -36.58 31.34
CA PHE A 9 -11.14 -37.02 30.47
C PHE A 9 -12.53 -37.27 31.10
N GLN A 10 -13.10 -36.25 31.74
CA GLN A 10 -14.56 -36.20 32.01
C GLN A 10 -15.31 -35.04 31.33
N TYR A 11 -14.71 -34.29 30.40
CA TYR A 11 -15.40 -33.18 29.72
C TYR A 11 -16.27 -33.60 28.51
N TYR A 12 -16.23 -34.86 28.06
CA TYR A 12 -17.00 -35.33 26.89
C TYR A 12 -18.19 -36.24 27.23
N ALA A 13 -18.42 -36.56 28.51
CA ALA A 13 -19.43 -37.53 28.91
C ALA A 13 -20.88 -37.01 28.83
N GLY A 14 -21.10 -35.69 28.78
CA GLY A 14 -22.43 -35.07 28.81
C GLY A 14 -23.04 -34.67 27.46
N LEU A 15 -22.29 -34.76 26.36
CA LEU A 15 -22.81 -34.42 25.03
C LEU A 15 -23.43 -35.65 24.37
N ASP A 16 -24.64 -35.51 23.81
CA ASP A 16 -25.28 -36.59 23.08
C ASP A 16 -24.55 -36.88 21.73
N PRO A 17 -24.77 -38.05 21.10
CA PRO A 17 -24.10 -38.43 19.86
C PRO A 17 -24.34 -37.50 18.66
N PHE A 18 -25.37 -36.65 18.68
CA PHE A 18 -25.67 -35.67 17.64
C PHE A 18 -24.87 -34.37 17.88
N GLN A 19 -24.83 -33.89 19.13
CA GLN A 19 -24.00 -32.75 19.54
C GLN A 19 -22.51 -33.01 19.31
N ARG A 20 -22.07 -34.25 19.51
CA ARG A 20 -20.69 -34.66 19.21
C ARG A 20 -20.39 -34.69 17.72
N ARG A 21 -21.38 -34.74 16.82
CA ARG A 21 -21.18 -34.74 15.36
C ARG A 21 -21.18 -33.35 14.74
N LEU A 22 -21.88 -32.40 15.37
CA LEU A 22 -22.02 -31.02 14.89
C LEU A 22 -20.71 -30.34 14.44
N PRO A 23 -19.58 -30.45 15.15
CA PRO A 23 -18.33 -29.87 14.66
C PRO A 23 -17.63 -30.78 13.64
N TYR A 24 -17.83 -32.10 13.69
CA TYR A 24 -17.12 -33.05 12.81
C TYR A 24 -17.72 -33.14 11.41
N GLU A 25 -19.03 -32.93 11.27
CA GLU A 25 -19.70 -32.90 9.95
C GLU A 25 -19.08 -31.82 9.02
N PRO A 26 -18.95 -30.54 9.42
CA PRO A 26 -18.25 -29.54 8.61
C PRO A 26 -16.74 -29.82 8.50
N ILE A 27 -16.07 -30.34 9.54
CA ILE A 27 -14.64 -30.70 9.48
C ILE A 27 -14.37 -31.79 8.44
N VAL A 28 -15.23 -32.81 8.34
CA VAL A 28 -15.12 -33.90 7.35
C VAL A 28 -15.36 -33.38 5.93
N LEU A 29 -16.19 -32.35 5.76
CA LEU A 29 -16.37 -31.62 4.50
C LEU A 29 -15.15 -30.78 4.11
N GLU A 30 -14.40 -30.23 5.07
CA GLU A 30 -13.19 -29.44 4.81
C GLU A 30 -11.97 -30.31 4.44
N LYS A 31 -11.82 -31.49 5.05
CA LYS A 31 -10.61 -32.33 4.95
C LYS A 31 -10.15 -32.78 3.54
N PRO A 32 -11.02 -33.04 2.54
CA PRO A 32 -10.60 -33.41 1.18
C PRO A 32 -10.15 -32.22 0.33
N ARG A 33 -10.30 -30.97 0.81
CA ARG A 33 -10.21 -29.76 0.00
C ARG A 33 -8.86 -29.03 0.07
N ASP A 34 -7.98 -29.40 1.00
CA ASP A 34 -6.74 -28.67 1.31
C ASP A 34 -5.87 -28.35 0.07
N GLY A 35 -5.68 -29.31 -0.85
CA GLY A 35 -4.85 -29.11 -2.05
C GLY A 35 -5.43 -28.16 -3.10
N HIS A 36 -6.76 -27.97 -3.16
CA HIS A 36 -7.39 -27.03 -4.11
C HIS A 36 -7.43 -25.61 -3.54
N PHE A 37 -7.63 -25.48 -2.22
CA PHE A 37 -7.65 -24.17 -1.54
C PHE A 37 -6.26 -23.54 -1.44
N ASP A 38 -5.20 -24.33 -1.29
CA ASP A 38 -3.82 -23.81 -1.30
C ASP A 38 -3.51 -23.10 -2.63
N ASN A 39 -3.91 -23.70 -3.76
CA ASN A 39 -3.74 -23.09 -5.08
C ASN A 39 -4.63 -21.83 -5.24
N LEU A 40 -5.90 -21.86 -4.82
CA LEU A 40 -6.79 -20.70 -4.84
C LEU A 40 -6.30 -19.54 -3.96
N GLN A 41 -5.74 -19.85 -2.79
CA GLN A 41 -5.17 -18.87 -1.88
C GLN A 41 -3.91 -18.24 -2.49
N SER A 42 -3.08 -19.04 -3.17
CA SER A 42 -1.92 -18.54 -3.92
C SER A 42 -2.33 -17.66 -5.13
N ASP A 43 -3.39 -18.04 -5.84
CA ASP A 43 -4.00 -17.29 -6.94
C ASP A 43 -4.52 -15.94 -6.47
N PHE A 44 -5.26 -15.92 -5.37
CA PHE A 44 -5.75 -14.69 -4.77
C PHE A 44 -4.61 -13.81 -4.22
N GLU A 45 -3.57 -14.39 -3.63
CA GLU A 45 -2.36 -13.67 -3.22
C GLU A 45 -1.69 -12.94 -4.38
N ALA A 46 -1.51 -13.62 -5.51
CA ALA A 46 -0.96 -12.98 -6.69
C ALA A 46 -1.89 -11.93 -7.28
N PHE A 47 -3.20 -12.18 -7.28
CA PHE A 47 -4.17 -11.21 -7.75
C PHE A 47 -4.07 -9.92 -6.94
N ARG A 48 -3.99 -10.02 -5.60
CA ARG A 48 -3.76 -8.86 -4.73
C ARG A 48 -2.48 -8.11 -5.10
N VAL A 49 -1.39 -8.84 -5.39
CA VAL A 49 -0.15 -8.22 -5.85
C VAL A 49 -0.33 -7.54 -7.21
N LEU A 50 -1.02 -8.16 -8.17
CA LEU A 50 -1.29 -7.58 -9.49
C LEU A 50 -2.03 -6.25 -9.36
N VAL A 51 -3.16 -6.25 -8.65
CA VAL A 51 -4.00 -5.06 -8.49
C VAL A 51 -3.22 -3.95 -7.78
N ASN A 52 -2.44 -4.28 -6.74
CA ASN A 52 -1.56 -3.32 -6.07
C ASN A 52 -0.47 -2.78 -7.02
N LYS A 53 0.11 -3.61 -7.89
CA LYS A 53 1.14 -3.19 -8.86
C LYS A 53 0.55 -2.32 -9.97
N LEU A 54 -0.63 -2.64 -10.47
CA LEU A 54 -1.36 -1.80 -11.43
C LEU A 54 -1.68 -0.43 -10.82
N ALA A 55 -2.22 -0.40 -9.59
CA ALA A 55 -2.44 0.84 -8.86
C ALA A 55 -1.13 1.61 -8.61
N GLN A 56 -0.04 0.90 -8.27
CA GLN A 56 1.28 1.50 -8.07
C GLN A 56 1.79 2.24 -9.31
N VAL A 57 1.70 1.63 -10.49
CA VAL A 57 2.25 2.23 -11.73
C VAL A 57 1.37 3.37 -12.27
N CYS A 58 0.15 3.55 -11.75
CA CYS A 58 -0.74 4.66 -12.07
C CYS A 58 -0.51 5.91 -11.20
N ASP A 59 0.16 5.75 -10.05
CA ASP A 59 0.51 6.82 -9.12
C ASP A 59 1.80 7.50 -9.59
N ASN A 60 1.65 8.45 -10.51
CA ASN A 60 2.73 9.06 -11.30
C ASN A 60 3.36 10.32 -10.67
N GLU A 61 2.86 10.78 -9.53
CA GLU A 61 3.46 11.86 -8.75
C GLU A 61 3.87 11.36 -7.36
N ARG A 62 4.71 12.13 -6.67
CA ARG A 62 5.05 11.82 -5.29
C ARG A 62 4.16 12.63 -4.35
N GLY A 63 3.54 11.94 -3.40
CA GLY A 63 2.76 12.58 -2.36
C GLY A 63 1.53 11.75 -2.02
N GLY A 64 0.55 12.38 -1.37
CA GLY A 64 -0.77 11.79 -1.13
C GLY A 64 -1.78 12.08 -2.24
N ASP A 65 -1.42 12.93 -3.20
CA ASP A 65 -2.37 13.58 -4.10
C ASP A 65 -2.66 12.70 -5.34
N SER A 66 -1.68 11.95 -5.82
CA SER A 66 -1.81 11.02 -6.96
C SER A 66 -2.04 9.55 -6.56
N VAL A 67 -2.22 9.26 -5.27
CA VAL A 67 -2.44 7.88 -4.79
C VAL A 67 -3.64 7.32 -5.54
N THR A 68 -3.45 6.12 -6.08
CA THR A 68 -4.40 5.47 -6.98
C THR A 68 -4.85 4.15 -6.36
N ALA A 69 -6.13 3.84 -6.45
CA ALA A 69 -6.68 2.52 -6.15
C ALA A 69 -7.34 1.91 -7.38
N MET A 70 -7.49 0.59 -7.34
CA MET A 70 -8.06 -0.19 -8.42
C MET A 70 -8.80 -1.41 -7.87
N THR A 71 -9.89 -1.78 -8.52
CA THR A 71 -10.54 -3.08 -8.38
C THR A 71 -10.84 -3.65 -9.76
N ILE A 72 -11.03 -4.96 -9.84
CA ILE A 72 -11.35 -5.64 -11.10
C ILE A 72 -12.66 -6.39 -10.92
N LEU A 73 -13.65 -5.99 -11.71
CA LEU A 73 -15.00 -6.52 -11.70
C LEU A 73 -15.20 -7.54 -12.84
N GLU A 74 -16.18 -8.40 -12.65
CA GLU A 74 -16.71 -9.25 -13.70
C GLU A 74 -17.65 -8.38 -14.56
N GLY A 75 -17.19 -7.98 -15.74
CA GLY A 75 -17.97 -7.20 -16.70
C GLY A 75 -18.78 -8.09 -17.64
N THR A 76 -19.63 -7.48 -18.47
CA THR A 76 -20.53 -8.23 -19.38
C THR A 76 -19.79 -8.94 -20.52
N ASN A 77 -18.73 -8.32 -21.04
CA ASN A 77 -17.97 -8.80 -22.20
C ASN A 77 -16.54 -9.23 -21.84
N GLY A 78 -16.15 -9.09 -20.57
CA GLY A 78 -14.78 -9.24 -20.12
C GLY A 78 -14.55 -8.52 -18.80
N PRO A 79 -13.31 -8.53 -18.28
CA PRO A 79 -12.96 -7.87 -17.03
C PRO A 79 -13.15 -6.35 -17.10
N GLU A 80 -13.68 -5.75 -16.04
CA GLU A 80 -13.77 -4.29 -15.91
C GLU A 80 -12.81 -3.79 -14.83
N PHE A 81 -11.79 -3.02 -15.23
CA PHE A 81 -10.85 -2.38 -14.32
C PHE A 81 -11.42 -1.02 -13.90
N VAL A 82 -11.82 -0.92 -12.64
CA VAL A 82 -12.31 0.33 -12.06
C VAL A 82 -11.19 0.96 -11.24
N PHE A 83 -10.84 2.20 -11.52
CA PHE A 83 -9.80 2.92 -10.76
C PHE A 83 -10.23 4.32 -10.34
N ALA A 84 -9.63 4.80 -9.25
CA ALA A 84 -9.80 6.16 -8.73
C ALA A 84 -8.45 6.70 -8.25
N ALA A 85 -8.29 8.03 -8.28
CA ALA A 85 -7.13 8.71 -7.70
C ALA A 85 -7.58 9.88 -6.82
N ASN A 86 -6.76 10.30 -5.87
CA ASN A 86 -7.16 11.32 -4.87
C ASN A 86 -7.38 12.72 -5.45
N ARG A 87 -6.50 13.21 -6.32
CA ARG A 87 -6.50 14.60 -6.81
C ARG A 87 -5.98 14.70 -8.24
N LYS A 88 -6.59 13.92 -9.14
CA LYS A 88 -6.37 14.08 -10.59
C LYS A 88 -7.49 14.91 -11.19
N ASP A 89 -7.13 15.82 -12.07
CA ASP A 89 -8.13 16.47 -12.92
C ASP A 89 -8.63 15.51 -14.02
N GLU A 90 -9.57 15.98 -14.84
CA GLU A 90 -10.18 15.15 -15.88
C GLU A 90 -9.17 14.74 -16.96
N GLU A 91 -8.22 15.62 -17.31
CA GLU A 91 -7.20 15.33 -18.31
C GLU A 91 -6.20 14.29 -17.79
N GLU A 92 -5.72 14.46 -16.57
CA GLU A 92 -4.83 13.53 -15.88
C GLU A 92 -5.50 12.15 -15.68
N THR A 93 -6.80 12.15 -15.39
CA THR A 93 -7.60 10.93 -15.27
C THR A 93 -7.70 10.22 -16.60
N ARG A 94 -8.00 10.94 -17.70
CA ARG A 94 -8.01 10.38 -19.06
C ARG A 94 -6.63 9.87 -19.48
N ALA A 95 -5.56 10.60 -19.18
CA ALA A 95 -4.19 10.18 -19.47
C ALA A 95 -3.85 8.87 -18.72
N THR A 96 -4.27 8.75 -17.47
CA THR A 96 -4.10 7.53 -16.67
C THR A 96 -4.91 6.36 -17.25
N ALA A 97 -6.15 6.59 -17.67
CA ALA A 97 -6.96 5.55 -18.32
C ALA A 97 -6.33 5.06 -19.64
N ARG A 98 -5.81 5.99 -20.47
CA ARG A 98 -5.06 5.64 -21.69
C ARG A 98 -3.80 4.83 -21.37
N PHE A 99 -3.05 5.23 -20.34
CA PHE A 99 -1.87 4.50 -19.89
C PHE A 99 -2.20 3.07 -19.47
N VAL A 100 -3.21 2.86 -18.61
CA VAL A 100 -3.64 1.52 -18.18
C VAL A 100 -4.08 0.68 -19.37
N THR A 101 -4.90 1.25 -20.26
CA THR A 101 -5.37 0.56 -21.48
C THR A 101 -4.20 0.06 -22.32
N ASN A 102 -3.26 0.95 -22.64
CA ASN A 102 -2.10 0.62 -23.46
C ASN A 102 -1.18 -0.39 -22.75
N LEU A 103 -1.08 -0.35 -21.42
CA LEU A 103 -0.23 -1.23 -20.62
C LEU A 103 -0.77 -2.66 -20.64
N LEU A 104 -2.08 -2.80 -20.42
CA LEU A 104 -2.75 -4.10 -20.45
C LEU A 104 -2.76 -4.69 -21.87
N GLN A 105 -3.01 -3.88 -22.90
CA GLN A 105 -2.91 -4.33 -24.31
C GLN A 105 -1.50 -4.81 -24.65
N LEU A 106 -0.47 -4.03 -24.27
CA LEU A 106 0.93 -4.40 -24.50
C LEU A 106 1.27 -5.74 -23.84
N ALA A 107 0.89 -5.92 -22.56
CA ALA A 107 1.19 -7.12 -21.80
C ALA A 107 0.39 -8.35 -22.27
N GLY A 108 -0.90 -8.18 -22.57
CA GLY A 108 -1.82 -9.28 -22.89
C GLY A 108 -1.82 -9.72 -24.35
N GLN A 109 -1.84 -8.77 -25.29
CA GLN A 109 -1.94 -9.10 -26.71
C GLN A 109 -0.58 -9.47 -27.31
N ASN A 110 0.51 -8.85 -26.82
CA ASN A 110 1.87 -9.03 -27.31
C ASN A 110 1.94 -9.12 -28.85
N LEU A 111 1.30 -8.18 -29.57
CA LEU A 111 1.11 -8.24 -31.03
C LEU A 111 2.42 -8.39 -31.84
N GLN A 112 3.56 -8.03 -31.23
CA GLN A 112 4.89 -8.14 -31.82
C GLN A 112 5.57 -9.50 -31.55
N ASN A 113 4.88 -10.45 -30.91
CA ASN A 113 5.40 -11.75 -30.49
C ASN A 113 6.77 -11.65 -29.79
N LEU A 114 6.89 -10.67 -28.90
CA LEU A 114 8.14 -10.44 -28.18
C LEU A 114 8.41 -11.60 -27.22
N SER A 115 9.68 -11.98 -27.08
CA SER A 115 10.10 -12.88 -26.01
C SER A 115 9.74 -12.27 -24.64
N SER A 116 9.54 -13.12 -23.63
CA SER A 116 9.09 -12.65 -22.32
C SER A 116 10.02 -11.57 -21.70
N ASN A 117 11.33 -11.65 -21.96
CA ASN A 117 12.29 -10.63 -21.49
C ASN A 117 12.22 -9.33 -22.30
N ALA A 118 11.99 -9.42 -23.60
CA ALA A 118 11.79 -8.24 -24.45
C ALA A 118 10.47 -7.52 -24.11
N LEU A 119 9.42 -8.28 -23.84
CA LEU A 119 8.12 -7.75 -23.40
C LEU A 119 8.23 -7.08 -22.04
N GLU A 120 8.85 -7.73 -21.04
CA GLU A 120 9.11 -7.15 -19.71
C GLU A 120 9.86 -5.82 -19.82
N LYS A 121 10.90 -5.75 -20.65
CA LYS A 121 11.64 -4.52 -20.90
C LYS A 121 10.76 -3.43 -21.49
N ARG A 122 9.89 -3.76 -22.45
CA ARG A 122 8.99 -2.80 -23.09
C ARG A 122 7.91 -2.29 -22.14
N VAL A 123 7.33 -3.17 -21.34
CA VAL A 123 6.41 -2.84 -20.25
C VAL A 123 7.09 -1.93 -19.22
N LEU A 124 8.32 -2.26 -18.80
CA LEU A 124 9.09 -1.41 -17.90
C LEU A 124 9.30 -0.01 -18.47
N ARG A 125 9.73 0.13 -19.73
CA ARG A 125 9.90 1.45 -20.37
C ARG A 125 8.64 2.28 -20.35
N MET A 126 7.50 1.65 -20.65
CA MET A 126 6.21 2.33 -20.64
C MET A 126 5.84 2.82 -19.24
N ILE A 127 6.03 1.98 -18.22
CA ILE A 127 5.83 2.35 -16.81
C ILE A 127 6.74 3.52 -16.42
N LEU A 128 8.04 3.46 -16.77
CA LEU A 128 9.00 4.52 -16.45
C LEU A 128 8.62 5.83 -17.11
N ALA A 129 8.26 5.81 -18.40
CA ALA A 129 7.85 7.00 -19.15
C ALA A 129 6.64 7.70 -18.51
N PHE A 130 5.64 6.95 -18.05
CA PHE A 130 4.47 7.52 -17.38
C PHE A 130 4.80 8.09 -15.98
N ASN A 131 5.78 7.50 -15.28
CA ASN A 131 6.13 7.85 -13.91
C ASN A 131 7.35 8.79 -13.79
N MET A 132 7.77 9.45 -14.87
CA MET A 132 9.02 10.22 -14.89
C MET A 132 9.10 11.30 -13.82
N SER A 133 8.01 12.05 -13.58
CA SER A 133 7.95 13.07 -12.51
C SER A 133 8.35 12.47 -11.15
N ARG A 134 7.69 11.38 -10.77
CA ARG A 134 7.96 10.66 -9.52
C ARG A 134 9.35 10.02 -9.48
N ILE A 135 9.84 9.51 -10.61
CA ILE A 135 11.16 8.88 -10.72
C ILE A 135 12.28 9.90 -10.50
N THR A 136 12.17 11.11 -11.07
CA THR A 136 13.12 12.19 -10.84
C THR A 136 13.26 12.48 -9.34
N GLU A 137 12.14 12.61 -8.65
CA GLU A 137 12.13 12.81 -7.20
C GLU A 137 12.73 11.66 -6.39
N TYR A 138 12.61 10.43 -6.87
CA TYR A 138 13.25 9.26 -6.26
C TYR A 138 14.73 9.18 -6.58
N LYS A 139 15.16 9.66 -7.75
CA LYS A 139 16.58 9.80 -8.13
C LYS A 139 17.31 10.70 -7.15
N ASP A 140 16.76 11.90 -6.92
CA ASP A 140 17.42 12.93 -6.11
C ASP A 140 17.53 12.49 -4.64
N LYS A 141 16.52 11.77 -4.14
CA LYS A 141 16.57 11.24 -2.77
C LYS A 141 17.44 10.01 -2.63
N LEU A 142 17.53 9.19 -3.67
CA LEU A 142 18.49 8.08 -3.71
C LEU A 142 19.92 8.63 -3.68
N ASP A 143 20.25 9.62 -4.50
CA ASP A 143 21.57 10.28 -4.49
C ASP A 143 21.90 10.87 -3.11
N LYS A 144 20.95 11.60 -2.51
CA LYS A 144 21.11 12.13 -1.15
C LYS A 144 21.35 11.02 -0.12
N ALA A 145 20.57 9.94 -0.16
CA ALA A 145 20.72 8.82 0.76
C ALA A 145 22.06 8.10 0.59
N LEU A 146 22.54 7.95 -0.65
CA LEU A 146 23.86 7.39 -0.96
C LEU A 146 24.98 8.28 -0.40
N GLY A 147 24.90 9.60 -0.58
CA GLY A 147 25.83 10.55 0.02
C GLY A 147 25.91 10.43 1.54
N LEU A 148 24.76 10.44 2.22
CA LEU A 148 24.70 10.29 3.67
C LEU A 148 25.21 8.91 4.15
N CYS A 149 25.04 7.84 3.37
CA CYS A 149 25.60 6.53 3.72
C CYS A 149 27.12 6.48 3.57
N LEU A 150 27.68 7.20 2.59
CA LEU A 150 29.13 7.37 2.44
C LEU A 150 29.72 8.15 3.62
N GLU A 151 29.08 9.25 4.02
CA GLU A 151 29.47 10.02 5.21
C GLU A 151 29.39 9.18 6.50
N ASP A 152 28.30 8.42 6.69
CA ASP A 152 28.18 7.51 7.85
C ASP A 152 29.20 6.38 7.82
N HIS A 153 29.61 5.92 6.63
CA HIS A 153 30.66 4.91 6.47
C HIS A 153 32.03 5.47 6.89
N GLU A 154 32.38 6.68 6.45
CA GLU A 154 33.64 7.37 6.80
C GLU A 154 33.69 7.74 8.28
N ARG A 155 32.59 8.30 8.82
CA ARG A 155 32.47 8.66 10.25
C ARG A 155 32.68 7.46 11.18
N ARG A 156 32.26 6.26 10.76
CA ARG A 156 32.43 5.01 11.51
C ARG A 156 33.81 4.38 11.32
N GLN A 157 34.71 5.01 10.56
CA GLN A 157 36.04 4.49 10.24
C GLN A 157 35.99 3.04 9.72
N SER A 158 34.98 2.74 8.90
CA SER A 158 34.79 1.40 8.36
C SER A 158 35.84 1.14 7.27
N GLU A 159 36.62 0.07 7.40
CA GLU A 159 37.65 -0.33 6.41
C GLU A 159 37.08 -1.08 5.18
N ASP A 160 35.75 -1.06 4.99
CA ASP A 160 35.09 -1.81 3.92
C ASP A 160 35.09 -1.01 2.61
N GLU A 161 36.27 -0.92 2.00
CA GLU A 161 36.51 -0.21 0.74
C GLU A 161 35.69 -0.77 -0.43
N ALA A 162 35.34 -2.06 -0.39
CA ALA A 162 34.46 -2.68 -1.37
C ALA A 162 33.05 -2.07 -1.31
N LEU A 163 32.48 -1.94 -0.11
CA LEU A 163 31.20 -1.26 0.11
C LEU A 163 31.25 0.21 -0.29
N LYS A 164 32.34 0.92 0.04
CA LYS A 164 32.54 2.32 -0.36
C LYS A 164 32.52 2.46 -1.88
N SER A 165 33.27 1.61 -2.60
CA SER A 165 33.29 1.57 -4.06
C SER A 165 31.92 1.22 -4.66
N GLU A 166 31.19 0.25 -4.08
CA GLU A 166 29.82 -0.08 -4.53
C GLU A 166 28.87 1.13 -4.40
N LEU A 167 28.90 1.83 -3.27
CA LEU A 167 28.08 3.01 -3.02
C LEU A 167 28.42 4.15 -3.98
N GLN A 168 29.71 4.41 -4.22
CA GLN A 168 30.18 5.41 -5.17
C GLN A 168 29.74 5.09 -6.60
N LYS A 169 29.94 3.85 -7.06
CA LYS A 169 29.49 3.38 -8.39
C LYS A 169 27.98 3.57 -8.56
N LEU A 170 27.18 3.26 -7.54
CA LEU A 170 25.73 3.45 -7.63
C LEU A 170 25.35 4.94 -7.66
N ARG A 171 26.05 5.76 -6.89
CA ARG A 171 25.83 7.22 -6.84
C ARG A 171 26.20 7.91 -8.15
N GLU A 172 27.32 7.54 -8.76
CA GLU A 172 27.71 8.00 -10.11
C GLU A 172 26.67 7.66 -11.17
N LYS A 173 25.91 6.57 -11.01
CA LYS A 173 24.84 6.20 -11.94
C LYS A 173 23.52 6.91 -11.65
N CYS A 174 23.44 7.66 -10.56
CA CYS A 174 22.34 8.58 -10.29
C CYS A 174 22.57 9.97 -10.91
N SER A 175 23.75 10.28 -11.45
CA SER A 175 24.07 11.59 -12.05
C SER A 175 23.69 11.67 -13.53
N PHE A 176 22.38 11.59 -13.81
CA PHE A 176 21.84 11.89 -15.14
C PHE A 176 20.71 12.92 -15.05
N SER A 177 20.59 13.76 -16.08
CA SER A 177 19.48 14.71 -16.16
C SER A 177 18.23 14.01 -16.67
N VAL A 178 17.12 14.28 -16.00
CA VAL A 178 15.78 13.90 -16.43
C VAL A 178 15.10 15.18 -16.92
N ASN A 179 15.51 15.70 -18.08
CA ASN A 179 14.81 16.86 -18.64
C ASN A 179 13.34 16.48 -18.91
N ASN A 180 12.44 17.42 -18.61
CA ASN A 180 10.99 17.30 -18.70
C ASN A 180 10.55 16.66 -20.03
N ILE A 181 10.17 15.38 -20.00
CA ILE A 181 9.39 14.71 -21.07
C ILE A 181 7.92 15.20 -20.99
N ARG A 182 7.71 16.49 -20.67
CA ARG A 182 6.38 17.07 -20.39
C ARG A 182 5.80 17.84 -21.57
N GLU A 183 6.47 17.91 -22.71
CA GLU A 183 5.93 18.55 -23.91
C GLU A 183 6.03 17.60 -25.13
N GLN A 184 4.89 17.01 -25.49
CA GLN A 184 4.56 16.52 -26.85
C GLN A 184 5.23 15.25 -27.43
N GLU A 185 5.51 14.20 -26.64
CA GLU A 185 5.91 12.88 -27.22
C GLU A 185 5.11 11.66 -26.74
N GLU A 186 3.87 11.84 -26.24
CA GLU A 186 2.98 10.72 -25.84
C GLU A 186 2.64 9.73 -26.99
N ILE A 187 3.03 10.01 -28.24
CA ILE A 187 2.79 9.11 -29.39
C ILE A 187 4.07 8.79 -30.20
N LYS A 188 5.21 9.45 -29.93
CA LYS A 188 6.47 9.28 -30.69
C LYS A 188 7.63 8.61 -29.94
N CYS A 189 7.43 8.12 -28.73
CA CYS A 189 8.37 7.16 -28.11
C CYS A 189 8.31 5.75 -28.76
N LYS A 190 8.29 5.69 -30.10
CA LYS A 190 8.72 4.53 -30.90
C LYS A 190 10.24 4.48 -31.06
N SER A 191 10.95 5.57 -30.73
CA SER A 191 12.40 5.59 -30.84
C SER A 191 13.08 4.83 -29.69
N PRO A 192 13.96 3.85 -29.99
CA PRO A 192 14.90 3.26 -29.02
C PRO A 192 15.87 4.29 -28.40
N SER A 193 15.83 5.56 -28.85
CA SER A 193 16.85 6.58 -28.62
C SER A 193 16.68 7.44 -27.35
N CYS A 194 15.57 7.37 -26.60
CA CYS A 194 15.34 8.22 -25.42
C CYS A 194 16.40 7.99 -24.32
N ARG A 195 17.32 8.95 -24.16
CA ARG A 195 18.47 8.86 -23.24
C ARG A 195 18.03 8.73 -21.76
N PRO A 196 17.10 9.55 -21.23
CA PRO A 196 16.67 9.44 -19.82
C PRO A 196 16.08 8.06 -19.46
N LEU A 197 15.29 7.46 -20.34
CA LEU A 197 14.72 6.13 -20.09
C LEU A 197 15.80 5.05 -20.02
N ARG A 198 16.81 5.09 -20.92
CA ARG A 198 17.93 4.14 -20.86
C ARG A 198 18.74 4.28 -19.58
N ASP A 199 18.93 5.49 -19.08
CA ASP A 199 19.68 5.71 -17.85
C ASP A 199 18.88 5.23 -16.63
N CYS A 200 17.56 5.42 -16.62
CA CYS A 200 16.67 4.81 -15.63
C CYS A 200 16.73 3.27 -15.66
N GLU A 201 16.69 2.66 -16.85
CA GLU A 201 16.83 1.20 -17.02
C GLU A 201 18.16 0.69 -16.47
N ARG A 202 19.26 1.38 -16.79
CA ARG A 202 20.60 1.04 -16.30
C ARG A 202 20.66 1.10 -14.79
N LEU A 203 20.15 2.17 -14.18
CA LEU A 203 20.11 2.32 -12.72
C LEU A 203 19.27 1.22 -12.06
N ILE A 204 18.09 0.92 -12.59
CA ILE A 204 17.23 -0.17 -12.09
C ILE A 204 17.93 -1.53 -12.17
N ASN A 205 18.64 -1.82 -13.26
CA ASN A 205 19.37 -3.07 -13.42
C ASN A 205 20.52 -3.19 -12.43
N LEU A 206 21.23 -2.10 -12.15
CA LEU A 206 22.27 -2.06 -11.13
C LEU A 206 21.68 -2.30 -9.73
N ILE A 207 20.57 -1.65 -9.39
CA ILE A 207 19.87 -1.85 -8.12
C ILE A 207 19.39 -3.29 -7.98
N HIS A 208 18.82 -3.86 -9.05
CA HIS A 208 18.38 -5.25 -9.09
C HIS A 208 19.54 -6.21 -8.81
N ASN A 209 20.68 -6.02 -9.47
CA ASN A 209 21.88 -6.84 -9.25
C ASN A 209 22.41 -6.69 -7.82
N ALA A 210 22.46 -5.45 -7.29
CA ALA A 210 22.87 -5.19 -5.91
C ALA A 210 21.95 -5.90 -4.88
N GLN A 211 20.66 -5.98 -5.18
CA GLN A 211 19.69 -6.66 -4.31
C GLN A 211 19.69 -8.19 -4.47
N LEU A 212 20.08 -8.73 -5.63
CA LEU A 212 20.18 -10.18 -5.83
C LEU A 212 21.50 -10.73 -5.27
N ALA A 213 22.64 -10.13 -5.65
CA ALA A 213 23.97 -10.72 -5.51
C ALA A 213 24.58 -10.69 -4.09
N MET A 214 23.77 -10.53 -3.03
CA MET A 214 24.28 -10.44 -1.65
C MET A 214 25.44 -9.45 -1.49
N THR A 215 25.41 -8.34 -2.24
CA THR A 215 26.50 -7.37 -2.29
C THR A 215 26.73 -6.68 -0.95
N GLY A 216 27.85 -5.97 -0.82
CA GLY A 216 28.17 -5.19 0.37
C GLY A 216 27.01 -4.29 0.78
N ILE A 217 26.36 -3.64 -0.20
CA ILE A 217 25.17 -2.80 0.03
C ILE A 217 24.03 -3.58 0.69
N LYS A 218 23.68 -4.78 0.20
CA LYS A 218 22.56 -5.57 0.77
C LYS A 218 22.87 -6.01 2.20
N LYS A 219 24.11 -6.44 2.45
CA LYS A 219 24.58 -6.81 3.80
C LYS A 219 24.54 -5.61 4.74
N ALA A 220 25.08 -4.48 4.32
CA ALA A 220 25.12 -3.24 5.11
C ALA A 220 23.71 -2.69 5.39
N VAL A 221 22.81 -2.72 4.41
CA VAL A 221 21.40 -2.35 4.62
C VAL A 221 20.73 -3.31 5.63
N ARG A 222 20.98 -4.62 5.54
CA ARG A 222 20.43 -5.58 6.49
C ARG A 222 20.95 -5.35 7.91
N THR A 223 22.23 -5.05 8.10
CA THR A 223 22.81 -4.87 9.44
C THR A 223 22.51 -3.48 10.01
N LYS A 224 22.77 -2.42 9.23
CA LYS A 224 22.71 -1.02 9.70
C LYS A 224 21.30 -0.43 9.73
N ALA A 225 20.35 -0.99 8.96
CA ALA A 225 18.93 -0.58 9.00
C ALA A 225 18.06 -1.47 9.92
N ARG A 226 18.57 -2.60 10.43
CA ARG A 226 17.84 -3.52 11.34
C ARG A 226 18.36 -3.54 12.78
N GLY A 227 19.25 -2.61 13.18
CA GLY A 227 19.68 -2.49 14.58
C GLY A 227 18.52 -2.22 15.55
N SER A 228 18.78 -2.34 16.86
CA SER A 228 17.90 -1.76 17.89
C SER A 228 17.74 -0.25 17.65
N GLU A 229 16.73 0.38 18.26
CA GLU A 229 16.42 1.81 18.03
C GLU A 229 17.64 2.74 18.19
N PHE A 230 18.57 2.38 19.09
CA PHE A 230 19.84 3.07 19.32
C PHE A 230 20.95 2.80 18.26
N LEU A 231 20.85 1.69 17.51
CA LEU A 231 21.84 1.26 16.51
C LEU A 231 21.37 1.49 15.06
N ARG A 232 20.11 1.88 14.85
CA ARG A 232 19.55 2.16 13.52
C ARG A 232 20.15 3.43 12.93
N SER A 233 20.78 3.28 11.78
CA SER A 233 21.32 4.43 11.04
C SER A 233 20.27 4.95 10.07
N GLY A 234 19.76 6.17 10.33
CA GLY A 234 18.77 6.85 9.49
C GLY A 234 19.12 6.89 8.00
N PRO A 235 20.37 7.21 7.60
CA PRO A 235 20.80 7.16 6.20
C PRO A 235 20.56 5.81 5.52
N TRP A 236 20.84 4.70 6.19
CA TRP A 236 20.69 3.35 5.63
C TRP A 236 19.22 2.93 5.52
N CYS A 237 18.36 3.43 6.42
CA CYS A 237 16.91 3.29 6.31
C CYS A 237 16.37 4.02 5.07
N GLU A 238 16.83 5.25 4.80
CA GLU A 238 16.47 5.98 3.58
C GLU A 238 17.01 5.29 2.33
N LEU A 239 18.27 4.82 2.33
CA LEU A 239 18.85 4.10 1.20
C LEU A 239 18.01 2.85 0.87
N LYS A 240 17.71 2.03 1.88
CA LYS A 240 16.84 0.86 1.77
C LYS A 240 15.48 1.22 1.16
N HIS A 241 14.88 2.33 1.61
CA HIS A 241 13.60 2.81 1.10
C HIS A 241 13.68 3.10 -0.41
N TYR A 242 14.60 3.96 -0.84
CA TYR A 242 14.68 4.37 -2.25
C TYR A 242 15.17 3.26 -3.18
N LEU A 243 16.08 2.38 -2.74
CA LEU A 243 16.43 1.16 -3.50
C LEU A 243 15.18 0.30 -3.77
N GLY A 244 14.32 0.13 -2.76
CA GLY A 244 13.06 -0.59 -2.91
C GLY A 244 12.10 0.11 -3.87
N ARG A 245 12.00 1.45 -3.84
CA ARG A 245 11.12 2.21 -4.75
C ARG A 245 11.51 2.00 -6.21
N TRP A 246 12.80 2.13 -6.51
CA TRP A 246 13.32 1.92 -7.86
C TRP A 246 13.11 0.49 -8.35
N HIS A 247 13.48 -0.50 -7.52
CA HIS A 247 13.33 -1.92 -7.87
C HIS A 247 11.87 -2.31 -8.11
N SER A 248 10.95 -1.71 -7.36
CA SER A 248 9.53 -2.07 -7.43
C SER A 248 8.88 -1.84 -8.80
N TYR A 249 9.41 -0.92 -9.65
CA TYR A 249 8.95 -0.75 -11.04
C TYR A 249 9.33 -1.93 -11.93
N ARG A 250 10.55 -2.46 -11.77
CA ARG A 250 10.96 -3.70 -12.46
C ARG A 250 10.13 -4.88 -12.01
N GLN A 251 9.89 -5.00 -10.70
CA GLN A 251 8.99 -6.03 -10.17
C GLN A 251 7.57 -5.89 -10.74
N ALA A 252 7.05 -4.66 -10.84
CA ALA A 252 5.73 -4.42 -11.45
C ALA A 252 5.69 -4.89 -12.90
N ALA A 253 6.68 -4.51 -13.71
CA ALA A 253 6.77 -4.90 -15.11
C ALA A 253 6.84 -6.43 -15.28
N ASN A 254 7.72 -7.08 -14.52
CA ASN A 254 7.84 -8.54 -14.52
C ASN A 254 6.52 -9.20 -14.13
N PHE A 255 5.90 -8.74 -13.03
CA PHE A 255 4.69 -9.34 -12.50
C PHE A 255 3.48 -9.17 -13.44
N ILE A 256 3.34 -8.01 -14.08
CA ILE A 256 2.28 -7.75 -15.06
C ILE A 256 2.42 -8.70 -16.27
N VAL A 257 3.65 -8.92 -16.76
CA VAL A 257 3.90 -9.86 -17.86
C VAL A 257 3.62 -11.31 -17.45
N CYS A 258 4.04 -11.73 -16.25
CA CYS A 258 3.73 -13.05 -15.73
C CYS A 258 2.22 -13.25 -15.54
N ALA A 259 1.51 -12.24 -15.01
CA ALA A 259 0.07 -12.27 -14.84
C ALA A 259 -0.69 -12.34 -16.17
N ALA A 260 -0.21 -11.65 -17.20
CA ALA A 260 -0.79 -11.74 -18.55
C ALA A 260 -0.65 -13.14 -19.15
N ALA A 261 0.46 -13.82 -18.90
CA ALA A 261 0.64 -15.21 -19.30
C ALA A 261 -0.23 -16.19 -18.48
N ALA A 262 -0.37 -15.94 -17.17
CA ALA A 262 -1.13 -16.81 -16.27
C ALA A 262 -2.66 -16.65 -16.40
N TRP A 263 -3.14 -15.43 -16.66
CA TRP A 263 -4.56 -15.09 -16.76
C TRP A 263 -4.85 -14.33 -18.06
N PRO A 264 -4.76 -14.98 -19.23
CA PRO A 264 -4.93 -14.30 -20.52
C PRO A 264 -6.29 -13.60 -20.66
N LEU A 265 -7.35 -14.22 -20.14
CA LEU A 265 -8.72 -13.65 -20.14
C LEU A 265 -8.82 -12.34 -19.33
N LEU A 266 -7.93 -12.11 -18.36
CA LEU A 266 -7.88 -10.86 -17.61
C LEU A 266 -7.41 -9.66 -18.46
N PHE A 267 -6.76 -9.94 -19.60
CA PHE A 267 -6.18 -8.95 -20.49
C PHE A 267 -6.84 -8.94 -21.88
N GLN A 268 -7.95 -9.65 -22.05
CA GLN A 268 -8.76 -9.71 -23.27
C GLN A 268 -10.10 -9.01 -23.06
N ASP A 269 -10.57 -8.29 -24.08
CA ASP A 269 -11.88 -7.62 -24.13
C ASP A 269 -12.25 -6.82 -22.87
N PHE A 270 -11.22 -6.29 -22.20
CA PHE A 270 -11.37 -5.59 -20.94
C PHE A 270 -11.90 -4.17 -21.14
N LYS A 271 -12.55 -3.65 -20.10
CA LYS A 271 -13.01 -2.27 -20.01
C LYS A 271 -12.24 -1.52 -18.93
N ILE A 272 -11.91 -0.26 -19.20
CA ILE A 272 -11.39 0.66 -18.17
C ILE A 272 -12.50 1.64 -17.77
N THR A 273 -12.77 1.72 -16.47
CA THR A 273 -13.69 2.68 -15.87
C THR A 273 -12.94 3.55 -14.88
N SER A 274 -12.83 4.85 -15.17
CA SER A 274 -12.22 5.82 -14.28
C SER A 274 -13.26 6.54 -13.44
N LEU A 275 -13.07 6.61 -12.13
CA LEU A 275 -13.89 7.41 -11.23
C LEU A 275 -13.25 8.79 -11.03
N PRO A 276 -14.03 9.89 -11.03
CA PRO A 276 -13.50 11.21 -10.74
C PRO A 276 -12.95 11.30 -9.32
N SER A 277 -11.89 12.08 -9.14
CA SER A 277 -11.38 12.42 -7.82
C SER A 277 -12.44 13.14 -6.99
N SER A 278 -12.41 12.93 -5.68
CA SER A 278 -13.36 13.60 -4.79
C SER A 278 -13.09 15.10 -4.68
N THR A 279 -14.17 15.86 -4.52
CA THR A 279 -14.07 17.29 -4.28
C THR A 279 -13.53 17.56 -2.88
N ARG A 280 -12.68 18.59 -2.79
CA ARG A 280 -12.18 19.13 -1.52
C ARG A 280 -13.29 19.89 -0.82
N ILE A 281 -13.53 19.60 0.45
CA ILE A 281 -14.43 20.40 1.28
C ILE A 281 -13.67 21.42 2.12
N SER A 282 -14.39 22.43 2.59
CA SER A 282 -13.89 23.32 3.63
C SER A 282 -13.46 22.52 4.86
N LYS A 283 -12.44 23.03 5.57
CA LYS A 283 -12.04 22.40 6.83
C LYS A 283 -13.25 22.35 7.79
N PRO A 284 -13.48 21.23 8.47
CA PRO A 284 -14.66 21.05 9.32
C PRO A 284 -14.61 21.90 10.59
N ILE A 285 -13.40 22.31 11.01
CA ILE A 285 -13.18 23.16 12.17
C ILE A 285 -12.86 24.57 11.68
N VAL A 286 -13.85 25.46 11.73
CA VAL A 286 -13.73 26.87 11.31
C VAL A 286 -13.34 27.70 12.53
N GLN A 287 -12.09 28.20 12.55
CA GLN A 287 -11.52 29.11 13.56
C GLN A 287 -11.91 28.81 15.01
N SER A 288 -11.12 27.97 15.66
CA SER A 288 -11.28 27.62 17.06
C SER A 288 -9.99 27.87 17.83
N ASP A 289 -10.09 28.48 19.00
CA ASP A 289 -9.11 28.47 20.11
C ASP A 289 -8.97 27.07 20.74
N LEU A 290 -9.17 26.01 19.93
CA LEU A 290 -9.16 24.62 20.36
C LEU A 290 -7.79 24.27 20.94
N THR A 291 -7.80 23.91 22.22
CA THR A 291 -6.65 23.43 22.99
C THR A 291 -6.74 21.93 23.20
N ALA A 292 -5.63 21.30 23.62
CA ALA A 292 -5.63 19.89 24.01
C ALA A 292 -6.65 19.63 25.14
N VAL A 293 -6.75 20.54 26.11
CA VAL A 293 -7.72 20.49 27.22
C VAL A 293 -9.15 20.54 26.69
N ALA A 294 -9.47 21.48 25.78
CA ALA A 294 -10.80 21.57 25.17
C ALA A 294 -11.16 20.29 24.38
N ILE A 295 -10.19 19.69 23.68
CA ILE A 295 -10.40 18.41 23.00
C ILE A 295 -10.75 17.30 24.00
N VAL A 296 -10.04 17.20 25.12
CA VAL A 296 -10.35 16.20 26.16
C VAL A 296 -11.73 16.44 26.77
N GLN A 297 -12.11 17.69 27.05
CA GLN A 297 -13.45 18.04 27.53
C GLN A 297 -14.55 17.63 26.53
N HIS A 298 -14.33 17.82 25.23
CA HIS A 298 -15.26 17.34 24.20
C HIS A 298 -15.35 15.81 24.16
N MET A 299 -14.24 15.10 24.43
CA MET A 299 -14.24 13.64 24.54
C MET A 299 -15.03 13.16 25.77
N GLU A 300 -14.86 13.82 26.93
CA GLU A 300 -15.66 13.54 28.14
C GLU A 300 -17.16 13.73 27.88
N ALA A 301 -17.55 14.83 27.22
CA ALA A 301 -18.95 15.15 26.93
C ALA A 301 -19.57 14.12 25.97
N PHE A 302 -18.81 13.68 24.96
CA PHE A 302 -19.27 12.67 24.01
C PHE A 302 -19.46 11.31 24.68
N GLU A 303 -18.50 10.88 25.50
CA GLU A 303 -18.52 9.56 26.14
C GLU A 303 -19.34 9.55 27.44
N LYS A 304 -19.72 10.73 27.94
CA LYS A 304 -20.38 10.95 29.23
C LYS A 304 -19.57 10.36 30.41
N VAL A 305 -18.24 10.43 30.32
CA VAL A 305 -17.30 9.90 31.32
C VAL A 305 -16.23 10.96 31.61
N LYS A 306 -15.94 11.18 32.90
CA LYS A 306 -14.85 12.05 33.35
C LYS A 306 -13.49 11.36 33.22
N MET A 307 -12.49 12.10 32.76
CA MET A 307 -11.13 11.62 32.46
C MET A 307 -10.07 12.52 33.11
N PRO A 308 -10.03 12.62 34.45
CA PRO A 308 -9.16 13.57 35.16
C PRO A 308 -7.67 13.35 34.86
N GLU A 309 -7.22 12.10 34.74
CA GLU A 309 -5.83 11.77 34.37
C GLU A 309 -5.47 12.31 32.98
N LEU A 310 -6.36 12.12 32.01
CA LEU A 310 -6.14 12.59 30.63
C LEU A 310 -6.17 14.11 30.54
N MET A 311 -6.97 14.76 31.39
CA MET A 311 -6.99 16.21 31.53
C MET A 311 -5.62 16.72 32.01
N GLN A 312 -5.04 16.06 33.01
CA GLN A 312 -3.70 16.39 33.50
C GLN A 312 -2.63 16.17 32.43
N ASP A 313 -2.69 15.06 31.68
CA ASP A 313 -1.79 14.79 30.55
C ASP A 313 -1.87 15.90 29.49
N ALA A 314 -3.07 16.37 29.17
CA ALA A 314 -3.27 17.45 28.22
C ALA A 314 -2.70 18.79 28.72
N GLU A 315 -2.84 19.09 30.02
CA GLU A 315 -2.21 20.28 30.62
C GLU A 315 -0.69 20.22 30.62
N ASP A 316 -0.11 19.06 30.92
CA ASP A 316 1.33 18.86 30.92
C ASP A 316 1.90 19.00 29.49
N LEU A 317 1.22 18.44 28.49
CA LEU A 317 1.59 18.57 27.08
C LEU A 317 1.36 19.97 26.53
N ARG A 318 0.40 20.73 27.07
CA ARG A 318 0.26 22.16 26.76
C ARG A 318 1.52 22.94 27.11
N ARG A 319 2.14 22.67 28.27
CA ARG A 319 3.43 23.30 28.65
C ARG A 319 4.58 22.94 27.70
N MET A 320 4.49 21.78 27.04
CA MET A 320 5.41 21.35 25.98
C MET A 320 5.06 21.87 24.57
N GLY A 321 4.06 22.76 24.45
CA GLY A 321 3.69 23.40 23.18
C GLY A 321 2.67 22.64 22.32
N LEU A 322 1.96 21.65 22.88
CA LEU A 322 0.95 20.88 22.12
C LEU A 322 -0.16 21.78 21.54
N ASP A 323 -0.65 22.77 22.29
CA ASP A 323 -1.68 23.69 21.81
C ASP A 323 -1.21 24.49 20.59
N LYS A 324 0.06 24.92 20.58
CA LYS A 324 0.66 25.58 19.42
C LYS A 324 0.69 24.63 18.21
N ALA A 325 1.03 23.36 18.41
CA ALA A 325 1.02 22.36 17.35
C ALA A 325 -0.39 22.09 16.80
N ILE A 326 -1.41 22.03 17.66
CA ILE A 326 -2.83 21.92 17.28
C ILE A 326 -3.22 23.11 16.41
N GLN A 327 -2.94 24.33 16.88
CA GLN A 327 -3.26 25.56 16.16
C GLN A 327 -2.57 25.63 14.78
N ILE A 328 -1.29 25.27 14.71
CA ILE A 328 -0.58 25.18 13.42
C ILE A 328 -1.30 24.22 12.46
N GLN A 329 -1.77 23.05 12.92
CA GLN A 329 -2.50 22.11 12.07
C GLN A 329 -3.85 22.66 11.60
N LEU A 330 -4.62 23.29 12.49
CA LEU A 330 -5.95 23.86 12.17
C LEU A 330 -5.87 25.06 11.22
N LEU A 331 -4.78 25.83 11.27
CA LEU A 331 -4.55 27.00 10.44
C LEU A 331 -3.99 26.64 9.05
N LYS A 332 -3.54 25.40 8.81
CA LYS A 332 -3.05 24.98 7.49
C LYS A 332 -4.14 25.17 6.43
N ARG A 333 -3.84 26.00 5.44
CA ARG A 333 -4.70 26.20 4.25
C ARG A 333 -4.91 24.90 3.46
N THR A 334 -3.97 23.96 3.59
CA THR A 334 -4.03 22.63 2.97
C THR A 334 -4.92 21.64 3.74
N PHE A 335 -5.48 22.01 4.90
CA PHE A 335 -6.51 21.21 5.57
C PHE A 335 -7.83 21.35 4.79
N ARG A 336 -8.01 20.43 3.85
CA ARG A 336 -9.10 20.33 2.89
C ARG A 336 -9.40 18.84 2.71
N PRO A 337 -10.27 18.27 3.56
CA PRO A 337 -10.61 16.85 3.50
C PRO A 337 -11.12 16.42 2.13
N ILE A 338 -10.77 15.18 1.78
CA ILE A 338 -11.16 14.49 0.56
C ILE A 338 -11.57 13.06 0.92
N VAL A 339 -12.39 12.44 0.08
CA VAL A 339 -12.61 10.99 0.14
C VAL A 339 -11.40 10.33 -0.50
N HIS A 340 -10.73 9.44 0.23
CA HIS A 340 -9.57 8.72 -0.30
C HIS A 340 -9.98 7.73 -1.37
N GLU A 341 -9.06 7.41 -2.26
CA GLU A 341 -9.33 6.67 -3.49
C GLU A 341 -9.84 5.24 -3.25
N GLU A 342 -9.40 4.57 -2.18
CA GLU A 342 -9.92 3.24 -1.84
C GLU A 342 -11.39 3.32 -1.39
N VAL A 343 -11.71 4.37 -0.61
CA VAL A 343 -13.06 4.66 -0.13
C VAL A 343 -13.98 5.06 -1.27
N LEU A 344 -13.47 5.80 -2.27
CA LEU A 344 -14.22 6.14 -3.50
C LEU A 344 -14.64 4.89 -4.28
N ILE A 345 -13.72 3.95 -4.49
CA ILE A 345 -14.05 2.68 -5.17
C ILE A 345 -15.07 1.89 -4.36
N HIS A 346 -14.87 1.78 -3.04
CA HIS A 346 -15.82 1.07 -2.17
C HIS A 346 -17.21 1.70 -2.21
N HIS A 347 -17.29 3.03 -2.16
CA HIS A 347 -18.55 3.75 -2.29
C HIS A 347 -19.23 3.50 -3.64
N TYR A 348 -18.46 3.55 -4.74
CA TYR A 348 -18.98 3.26 -6.08
C TYR A 348 -19.57 1.85 -6.18
N VAL A 349 -18.85 0.81 -5.73
CA VAL A 349 -19.36 -0.57 -5.84
C VAL A 349 -20.56 -0.80 -4.94
N THR A 350 -20.60 -0.18 -3.75
CA THR A 350 -21.74 -0.28 -2.83
C THR A 350 -22.97 0.41 -3.40
N LYS A 351 -22.83 1.65 -3.87
CA LYS A 351 -23.92 2.45 -4.45
C LYS A 351 -24.56 1.75 -5.66
N ASN A 352 -23.77 1.03 -6.45
CA ASN A 352 -24.25 0.33 -7.64
C ASN A 352 -24.65 -1.13 -7.38
N GLY A 353 -24.70 -1.59 -6.13
CA GLY A 353 -25.10 -2.96 -5.79
C GLY A 353 -24.10 -4.04 -6.25
N ILE A 354 -22.84 -3.67 -6.48
CA ILE A 354 -21.74 -4.51 -6.98
C ILE A 354 -20.95 -5.09 -5.80
N THR A 355 -21.62 -5.47 -4.71
CA THR A 355 -20.96 -5.97 -3.49
C THR A 355 -20.88 -7.48 -3.42
N ARG A 356 -21.66 -8.19 -4.26
CA ARG A 356 -21.69 -9.67 -4.29
C ARG A 356 -20.39 -10.23 -4.89
N PRO A 357 -19.85 -11.35 -4.38
CA PRO A 357 -18.60 -11.93 -4.87
C PRO A 357 -18.60 -12.17 -6.39
N ASN A 358 -19.69 -12.70 -6.95
CA ASN A 358 -19.81 -12.97 -8.39
C ASN A 358 -19.72 -11.74 -9.31
N ARG A 359 -19.71 -10.52 -8.76
CA ARG A 359 -19.48 -9.29 -9.51
C ARG A 359 -18.01 -8.88 -9.57
N PHE A 360 -17.14 -9.56 -8.84
CA PHE A 360 -15.70 -9.37 -8.88
C PHE A 360 -15.06 -10.47 -9.72
N TRP A 361 -13.96 -10.13 -10.38
CA TRP A 361 -13.20 -11.09 -11.18
C TRP A 361 -12.86 -12.32 -10.34
N ARG A 362 -13.26 -13.52 -10.80
CA ARG A 362 -13.06 -14.78 -10.08
C ARG A 362 -13.56 -14.78 -8.62
N GLN A 363 -14.54 -13.95 -8.30
CA GLN A 363 -15.07 -13.76 -6.95
C GLN A 363 -14.07 -13.15 -5.95
N TRP A 364 -12.99 -12.56 -6.44
CA TRP A 364 -11.95 -11.95 -5.63
C TRP A 364 -12.28 -10.50 -5.28
N GLN A 365 -13.06 -10.34 -4.22
CA GLN A 365 -13.45 -9.04 -3.69
C GLN A 365 -12.26 -8.29 -3.08
N TYR A 366 -11.51 -7.57 -3.91
CA TYR A 366 -10.32 -6.85 -3.49
C TYR A 366 -10.20 -5.47 -4.15
N ILE A 367 -9.86 -4.47 -3.33
CA ILE A 367 -9.44 -3.14 -3.77
C ILE A 367 -7.94 -3.01 -3.46
N GLY A 368 -7.13 -2.95 -4.51
CA GLY A 368 -5.71 -2.67 -4.38
C GLY A 368 -5.43 -1.17 -4.47
N ALA A 369 -4.32 -0.73 -3.89
CA ALA A 369 -3.92 0.67 -3.86
C ALA A 369 -2.42 0.82 -4.06
N SER A 370 -1.97 1.98 -4.58
CA SER A 370 -0.56 2.27 -4.84
C SER A 370 0.27 2.28 -3.56
N LYS A 371 -0.39 2.56 -2.42
CA LYS A 371 0.17 2.50 -1.07
C LYS A 371 -0.74 1.68 -0.13
N PRO A 372 -0.21 1.13 0.97
CA PRO A 372 -1.01 0.63 2.09
C PRO A 372 -2.09 1.63 2.51
N THR A 373 -3.26 1.17 2.93
CA THR A 373 -4.35 2.10 3.34
C THR A 373 -3.91 2.95 4.53
N CYS A 374 -4.38 4.19 4.61
CA CYS A 374 -4.15 5.02 5.79
C CYS A 374 -4.94 4.54 7.02
N ARG A 375 -4.68 5.12 8.20
CA ARG A 375 -5.38 4.72 9.43
C ARG A 375 -6.90 4.94 9.35
N LEU A 376 -7.33 6.07 8.77
CA LEU A 376 -8.76 6.38 8.67
C LEU A 376 -9.46 5.51 7.62
N CYS A 377 -8.81 5.19 6.49
CA CYS A 377 -9.31 4.16 5.56
C CYS A 377 -9.41 2.80 6.26
N HIS A 378 -8.41 2.40 7.05
CA HIS A 378 -8.49 1.16 7.83
C HIS A 378 -9.68 1.13 8.80
N TYR A 379 -9.95 2.25 9.49
CA TYR A 379 -11.12 2.35 10.36
C TYR A 379 -12.42 2.31 9.56
N TYR A 380 -12.48 2.96 8.41
CA TYR A 380 -13.61 2.87 7.50
C TYR A 380 -13.91 1.41 7.12
N PHE A 381 -12.93 0.70 6.53
CA PHE A 381 -13.14 -0.68 6.09
C PHE A 381 -13.42 -1.64 7.26
N SER A 382 -12.77 -1.46 8.41
CA SER A 382 -13.02 -2.30 9.59
C SER A 382 -14.36 -2.03 10.30
N SER A 383 -15.01 -0.90 10.02
CA SER A 383 -16.32 -0.54 10.58
C SER A 383 -17.48 -0.87 9.63
N HIS A 384 -17.20 -1.25 8.38
CA HIS A 384 -18.20 -1.79 7.45
C HIS A 384 -18.35 -3.29 7.64
N SER A 385 -19.13 -3.69 8.64
CA SER A 385 -19.38 -5.10 8.98
C SER A 385 -20.02 -5.91 7.84
N GLN A 386 -20.72 -5.25 6.91
CA GLN A 386 -21.41 -5.88 5.79
C GLN A 386 -20.54 -6.08 4.54
N SER A 387 -19.38 -5.40 4.46
CA SER A 387 -18.52 -5.47 3.29
C SER A 387 -17.46 -6.55 3.46
N GLN A 388 -17.51 -7.59 2.64
CA GLN A 388 -16.46 -8.62 2.57
C GLN A 388 -15.27 -8.19 1.68
N ILE A 389 -15.28 -6.96 1.18
CA ILE A 389 -14.27 -6.44 0.26
C ILE A 389 -12.96 -6.23 1.01
N GLN A 390 -11.93 -6.98 0.62
CA GLN A 390 -10.60 -6.86 1.18
C GLN A 390 -9.87 -5.65 0.59
N VAL A 391 -9.00 -5.05 1.39
CA VAL A 391 -8.15 -3.93 0.99
C VAL A 391 -6.69 -4.21 1.33
N ARG A 392 -5.78 -3.46 0.72
CA ARG A 392 -4.36 -3.52 1.08
C ARG A 392 -4.17 -3.24 2.58
N PRO A 393 -3.41 -4.06 3.35
CA PRO A 393 -3.20 -3.84 4.78
C PRO A 393 -2.65 -2.44 5.09
N SER A 394 -2.99 -1.87 6.24
CA SER A 394 -2.69 -0.48 6.58
C SER A 394 -1.26 -0.21 7.04
N HIS A 395 -0.71 0.96 6.69
CA HIS A 395 0.51 1.48 7.33
C HIS A 395 0.24 2.26 8.64
N LEU A 396 -1.04 2.53 8.97
CA LEU A 396 -1.52 3.20 10.18
C LEU A 396 -1.08 4.65 10.39
N ASN A 397 -0.62 5.36 9.35
CA ASN A 397 -0.39 6.82 9.45
C ASN A 397 -1.74 7.53 9.35
N LEU A 398 -1.86 8.61 10.12
CA LEU A 398 -3.04 9.44 10.17
C LEU A 398 -2.90 10.63 9.21
N TYR A 399 -3.85 10.78 8.29
CA TYR A 399 -3.93 11.94 7.41
C TYR A 399 -5.19 12.75 7.72
N PRO A 400 -5.07 14.01 8.20
CA PRO A 400 -6.23 14.84 8.51
C PRO A 400 -7.11 15.16 7.30
N ASN A 401 -6.53 15.17 6.09
CA ASN A 401 -7.26 15.37 4.85
C ASN A 401 -8.02 14.10 4.44
N TRP A 402 -9.05 13.75 5.20
CA TRP A 402 -9.87 12.56 5.00
C TRP A 402 -11.31 12.84 5.42
N ARG A 403 -12.28 12.33 4.66
CA ARG A 403 -13.71 12.36 5.00
C ARG A 403 -14.43 11.11 4.51
N LEU A 404 -15.64 10.89 5.04
CA LEU A 404 -16.59 9.93 4.50
C LEU A 404 -17.14 10.36 3.15
N PRO A 405 -17.53 9.40 2.28
CA PRO A 405 -18.26 9.71 1.06
C PRO A 405 -19.64 10.30 1.37
N GLU A 406 -20.15 11.10 0.44
CA GLU A 406 -21.48 11.70 0.56
C GLU A 406 -22.58 10.63 0.46
N ILE A 407 -23.68 10.83 1.18
CA ILE A 407 -24.86 9.98 1.09
C ILE A 407 -25.56 10.33 -0.23
N SER A 408 -25.98 9.30 -0.97
CA SER A 408 -26.52 9.50 -2.32
C SER A 408 -27.95 10.03 -2.33
N ASP A 409 -28.72 9.71 -1.28
CA ASP A 409 -30.09 10.13 -1.08
C ASP A 409 -30.20 10.64 0.36
N GLU A 410 -30.37 11.95 0.52
CA GLU A 410 -30.50 12.57 1.84
C GLU A 410 -31.85 12.23 2.49
N ASP A 411 -32.84 11.82 1.71
CA ASP A 411 -34.17 11.46 2.22
C ASP A 411 -34.18 10.02 2.78
N ASP A 412 -33.26 9.16 2.34
CA ASP A 412 -33.08 7.81 2.85
C ASP A 412 -32.62 7.82 4.33
N ALA A 413 -33.58 7.55 5.23
CA ALA A 413 -33.36 7.51 6.66
C ALA A 413 -32.43 6.38 7.11
N GLU A 414 -32.49 5.23 6.43
CA GLU A 414 -31.65 4.07 6.75
C GLU A 414 -30.20 4.33 6.35
N ALA A 415 -29.98 4.88 5.14
CA ALA A 415 -28.65 5.27 4.68
C ALA A 415 -28.04 6.36 5.57
N ARG A 416 -28.84 7.35 6.01
CA ARG A 416 -28.40 8.38 6.97
C ARG A 416 -28.01 7.80 8.33
N GLU A 417 -28.77 6.86 8.84
CA GLU A 417 -28.46 6.21 10.12
C GLU A 417 -27.20 5.34 10.00
N ALA A 418 -27.09 4.52 8.95
CA ALA A 418 -25.89 3.74 8.69
C ALA A 418 -24.63 4.61 8.55
N HIS A 419 -24.75 5.77 7.88
CA HIS A 419 -23.66 6.73 7.76
C HIS A 419 -23.29 7.38 9.10
N ARG A 420 -24.26 7.69 9.96
CA ARG A 420 -24.02 8.20 11.33
C ARG A 420 -23.32 7.17 12.21
N GLU A 421 -23.78 5.92 12.19
CA GLU A 421 -23.18 4.84 12.98
C GLU A 421 -21.75 4.53 12.53
N LEU A 422 -21.50 4.54 11.23
CA LEU A 422 -20.16 4.44 10.68
C LEU A 422 -19.24 5.58 11.18
N LEU A 423 -19.71 6.83 11.11
CA LEU A 423 -18.95 7.99 11.58
C LEU A 423 -18.64 7.87 13.08
N LYS A 424 -19.62 7.46 13.87
CA LYS A 424 -19.47 7.23 15.31
C LYS A 424 -18.43 6.16 15.61
N SER A 425 -18.49 5.02 14.93
CA SER A 425 -17.52 3.93 15.09
C SER A 425 -16.09 4.37 14.77
N ILE A 426 -15.90 5.12 13.68
CA ILE A 426 -14.58 5.67 13.32
C ILE A 426 -14.12 6.70 14.37
N ALA A 427 -15.02 7.59 14.81
CA ALA A 427 -14.70 8.61 15.80
C ALA A 427 -14.28 8.01 17.15
N GLU A 428 -14.94 6.95 17.61
CA GLU A 428 -14.55 6.20 18.81
C GLU A 428 -13.13 5.62 18.70
N LYS A 429 -12.80 4.99 17.56
CA LYS A 429 -11.44 4.47 17.31
C LYS A 429 -10.39 5.58 17.32
N VAL A 430 -10.67 6.72 16.66
CA VAL A 430 -9.78 7.89 16.64
C VAL A 430 -9.58 8.49 18.03
N ARG A 431 -10.66 8.62 18.82
CA ARG A 431 -10.59 9.09 20.21
C ARG A 431 -9.75 8.18 21.08
N ASN A 432 -9.94 6.86 21.00
CA ASN A 432 -9.14 5.90 21.74
C ASN A 432 -7.64 5.97 21.40
N ASP A 433 -7.31 6.20 20.13
CA ASP A 433 -5.94 6.46 19.71
C ASP A 433 -5.40 7.79 20.25
N ALA A 434 -6.22 8.86 20.28
CA ALA A 434 -5.85 10.15 20.86
C ALA A 434 -5.56 10.05 22.37
N LYS A 435 -6.42 9.33 23.13
CA LYS A 435 -6.19 9.04 24.56
C LYS A 435 -4.84 8.39 24.79
N ARG A 436 -4.59 7.32 24.01
CA ARG A 436 -3.32 6.57 24.07
C ARG A 436 -2.13 7.45 23.76
N THR A 437 -2.22 8.30 22.73
CA THR A 437 -1.13 9.21 22.35
C THR A 437 -0.84 10.25 23.44
N LEU A 438 -1.85 10.78 24.13
CA LEU A 438 -1.64 11.69 25.26
C LEU A 438 -0.93 10.96 26.42
N GLN A 439 -1.43 9.79 26.82
CA GLN A 439 -0.87 9.00 27.93
C GLN A 439 0.55 8.49 27.64
N GLN A 440 0.79 7.97 26.43
CA GLN A 440 2.08 7.38 26.05
C GLN A 440 3.07 8.39 25.48
N ARG A 441 2.64 9.64 25.26
CA ARG A 441 3.41 10.72 24.63
C ARG A 441 4.05 10.34 23.29
N THR A 442 3.46 9.35 22.60
CA THR A 442 3.97 8.78 21.35
C THR A 442 2.84 8.62 20.33
N THR A 443 3.19 8.77 19.05
CA THR A 443 2.24 8.58 17.95
C THR A 443 2.55 7.30 17.21
N LYS A 444 1.50 6.57 16.79
CA LYS A 444 1.63 5.42 15.88
C LYS A 444 1.88 5.89 14.45
N SER A 445 3.04 6.48 14.17
CA SER A 445 3.37 6.98 12.83
C SER A 445 4.59 6.24 12.29
N LYS A 446 4.51 5.81 11.02
CA LYS A 446 5.64 5.33 10.26
C LYS A 446 6.19 6.49 9.43
N GLN A 447 7.51 6.65 9.45
CA GLN A 447 8.20 7.67 8.64
C GLN A 447 7.88 7.53 7.14
N HIS A 448 7.78 6.29 6.65
CA HIS A 448 7.42 5.98 5.27
C HIS A 448 6.05 5.30 5.21
N ASP A 449 5.18 5.83 4.35
CA ASP A 449 3.80 5.39 4.16
C ASP A 449 3.65 4.22 3.18
N SER A 450 4.74 3.74 2.59
CA SER A 450 4.71 2.68 1.60
C SER A 450 5.61 1.52 2.01
N ASN A 451 5.10 0.30 1.85
CA ASN A 451 5.94 -0.88 1.86
C ASN A 451 6.42 -1.17 0.43
N THR A 452 7.73 -1.24 0.25
CA THR A 452 8.35 -1.76 -0.99
C THR A 452 8.34 -3.29 -1.02
N TYR A 453 7.89 -3.92 0.07
CA TYR A 453 7.69 -5.36 0.18
C TYR A 453 6.30 -5.74 -0.30
N SER A 454 6.20 -6.02 -1.59
CA SER A 454 5.23 -7.00 -2.08
C SER A 454 5.98 -8.33 -2.12
N ALA A 455 5.67 -9.26 -1.22
CA ALA A 455 6.12 -10.63 -1.38
C ALA A 455 5.60 -11.11 -2.73
N THR A 456 6.50 -11.43 -3.66
CA THR A 456 6.11 -11.99 -4.96
C THR A 456 5.77 -13.47 -4.71
N PRO A 457 4.52 -13.93 -4.95
CA PRO A 457 4.18 -15.33 -4.78
C PRO A 457 5.09 -16.20 -5.65
N ARG A 458 5.62 -17.29 -5.07
CA ARG A 458 6.71 -18.08 -5.69
C ARG A 458 6.36 -18.68 -7.05
N TYR A 459 5.08 -18.87 -7.37
CA TYR A 459 4.64 -19.49 -8.63
C TYR A 459 4.53 -18.51 -9.81
N LEU A 460 4.52 -17.18 -9.59
CA LEU A 460 4.58 -16.17 -10.67
C LEU A 460 5.97 -15.57 -10.86
N VAL A 461 6.97 -16.07 -10.14
CA VAL A 461 8.37 -15.72 -10.38
C VAL A 461 8.89 -16.62 -11.50
N LYS A 462 9.39 -16.03 -12.60
CA LYS A 462 10.16 -16.79 -13.60
C LYS A 462 11.25 -17.59 -12.88
N ARG A 463 11.20 -18.92 -12.94
CA ARG A 463 12.36 -19.74 -12.57
C ARG A 463 13.47 -19.37 -13.54
N SER A 464 14.55 -18.78 -13.04
CA SER A 464 15.77 -18.64 -13.83
C SER A 464 16.29 -20.04 -14.12
N GLU A 465 16.32 -20.44 -15.39
CA GLU A 465 17.10 -21.61 -15.83
C GLU A 465 18.58 -21.30 -15.64
N SER A 466 19.06 -21.44 -14.41
CA SER A 466 20.46 -21.70 -14.07
C SER A 466 20.59 -21.87 -12.57
N THR A 467 21.28 -22.97 -12.23
CA THR A 467 21.65 -23.45 -10.90
C THR A 467 20.54 -24.11 -10.07
N ASN A 468 20.55 -25.43 -10.12
CA ASN A 468 20.18 -26.28 -8.99
C ASN A 468 21.02 -25.85 -7.77
N SER A 469 20.43 -25.04 -6.90
CA SER A 469 20.82 -25.01 -5.50
C SER A 469 19.62 -24.53 -4.69
N ASP A 470 19.30 -25.29 -3.65
CA ASP A 470 18.33 -24.92 -2.63
C ASP A 470 18.71 -23.56 -2.02
N GLY A 471 18.07 -22.50 -2.51
CA GLY A 471 18.18 -21.15 -1.97
C GLY A 471 17.12 -20.91 -0.89
N PRO A 472 17.47 -20.34 0.28
CA PRO A 472 16.55 -20.28 1.40
C PRO A 472 15.44 -19.24 1.20
N ALA A 473 14.25 -19.66 1.62
CA ALA A 473 13.05 -18.91 1.97
C ALA A 473 13.06 -17.39 1.71
N TYR A 474 12.48 -16.99 0.57
CA TYR A 474 11.68 -15.76 0.56
C TYR A 474 10.40 -16.03 1.37
N CYS A 475 10.35 -15.54 2.61
CA CYS A 475 9.18 -15.14 3.39
C CYS A 475 9.57 -15.03 4.87
N GLU A 476 9.68 -13.81 5.38
CA GLU A 476 9.30 -13.52 6.77
C GLU A 476 8.34 -12.32 6.70
N ALA A 477 7.08 -12.60 7.02
CA ALA A 477 6.10 -11.57 7.33
C ALA A 477 6.54 -10.90 8.64
N ASP A 478 7.07 -9.68 8.56
CA ASP A 478 7.37 -8.88 9.74
C ASP A 478 6.05 -8.49 10.43
N ARG A 479 5.69 -9.25 11.48
CA ARG A 479 4.92 -8.73 12.63
C ARG A 479 5.80 -7.72 13.35
N CYS A 480 5.97 -6.54 12.77
CA CYS A 480 6.53 -5.41 13.48
C CYS A 480 5.37 -4.62 14.11
N SER A 481 4.81 -5.21 15.18
CA SER A 481 4.07 -4.49 16.20
C SER A 481 5.05 -4.20 17.33
N ARG A 482 5.39 -2.93 17.52
CA ARG A 482 5.58 -2.27 18.81
C ARG A 482 5.39 -0.78 18.56
#